data_AF-A0A4V2YS26-F1
#
_entry.id   AF-A0A4V2YS26-F1
#
_cell.length_a   1.000
_cell.length_b   1.000
_cell.length_c   1.000
_cell.angle_alpha   90.00
_cell.angle_beta   90.00
_cell.angle_gamma   90.00
#
_symmetry.space_group_name_H-M   'P 1'
#
loop_
_entity.id
_entity.type
_entity.pdbx_description
1 polymer ?
#
loop_
_entity_poly.entity_id
_entity_poly.type
_entity_poly.pdbx_seq_one_letter_code
_entity_poly.pdbx_strand_id
1 'polypeptide(L)'
;MTHEQATADPARALALEAERLRPVPRAAARALPSIAPDALAELLAEAAAGRPPGRQSVADARMEDYAFCRDTGESVEITAARVGISVDTALKRYEPTYQKGTW
;
A
#
# COMPACT_ATOMS: atom_id res chain seq x y z
N MET A 1 47.06 -28.00 10.35
CA MET A 1 45.83 -27.19 10.37
C MET A 1 46.21 -25.80 10.84
N THR A 2 46.45 -24.88 9.92
CA THR A 2 46.89 -23.50 10.20
C THR A 2 45.69 -22.57 10.06
N HIS A 3 45.36 -21.88 11.15
CA HIS A 3 44.34 -20.85 11.18
C HIS A 3 44.81 -19.63 10.37
N GLU A 4 44.15 -19.33 9.25
CA GLU A 4 44.27 -18.05 8.56
C GLU A 4 43.68 -16.94 9.44
N GLN A 5 44.55 -16.13 10.03
CA GLN A 5 44.17 -14.86 10.63
C GLN A 5 43.78 -13.91 9.50
N ALA A 6 42.48 -13.64 9.38
CA ALA A 6 41.94 -12.58 8.54
C ALA A 6 42.51 -11.23 8.99
N THR A 7 43.52 -10.73 8.27
CA THR A 7 44.01 -9.36 8.42
C THR A 7 42.93 -8.41 7.90
N ALA A 8 42.25 -7.74 8.83
CA ALA A 8 41.36 -6.64 8.48
C ALA A 8 42.20 -5.53 7.83
N ASP A 9 42.03 -5.34 6.52
CA ASP A 9 42.71 -4.31 5.76
C ASP A 9 42.39 -2.92 6.36
N PRO A 10 43.38 -2.19 6.89
CA PRO A 10 43.17 -0.89 7.54
C PRO A 10 42.58 0.15 6.57
N ALA A 11 42.84 0.02 5.27
CA ALA A 11 42.24 0.90 4.26
C ALA A 11 40.73 0.69 4.15
N ARG A 12 40.28 -0.56 4.31
CA ARG A 12 38.86 -0.92 4.31
C ARG A 12 38.15 -0.42 5.57
N ALA A 13 38.82 -0.46 6.72
CA ALA A 13 38.31 0.08 7.98
C ALA A 13 38.12 1.61 7.90
N LEU A 14 39.11 2.33 7.37
CA LEU A 14 39.04 3.78 7.19
C LEU A 14 37.96 4.20 6.19
N ALA A 15 37.76 3.44 5.10
CA ALA A 15 36.70 3.69 4.14
C ALA A 15 35.30 3.53 4.76
N LEU A 16 35.12 2.54 5.64
CA LEU A 16 33.87 2.31 6.37
C LEU A 16 33.59 3.41 7.41
N GLU A 17 34.61 3.92 8.08
CA GLU A 17 34.47 5.06 8.99
C GLU A 17 34.12 6.35 8.24
N ALA A 18 34.76 6.59 7.09
CA ALA A 18 34.45 7.74 6.23
C ALA A 18 33.01 7.70 5.70
N GLU A 19 32.49 6.52 5.32
CA GLU A 19 31.10 6.35 4.89
C GLU A 19 30.12 6.59 6.05
N ARG A 20 30.43 6.13 7.26
CA ARG A 20 29.61 6.38 8.47
C ARG A 20 29.50 7.86 8.83
N LEU A 21 30.54 8.64 8.53
CA LEU A 21 30.58 10.08 8.80
C LEU A 21 29.93 10.91 7.69
N ARG A 22 29.47 10.29 6.59
CA ARG A 22 28.73 11.03 5.57
C ARG A 22 27.40 11.51 6.14
N PRO A 23 27.07 12.82 6.00
CA PRO A 23 25.77 13.32 6.36
C PRO A 23 24.70 12.58 5.55
N VAL A 24 23.76 11.93 6.23
CA VAL A 24 22.59 11.36 5.57
C VAL A 24 21.80 12.53 4.97
N PRO A 25 21.54 12.55 3.66
CA PRO A 25 20.69 13.58 3.07
C PRO A 25 19.34 13.54 3.79
N ARG A 26 18.96 14.64 4.44
CA ARG A 26 17.65 14.75 5.06
C ARG A 26 16.62 14.64 3.94
N ALA A 27 15.93 13.50 3.87
CA ALA A 27 14.82 13.33 2.94
C ALA A 27 13.87 14.52 3.12
N ALA A 28 13.58 15.24 2.04
CA ALA A 28 12.58 16.30 2.09
C ALA A 28 11.29 15.68 2.64
N ALA A 29 10.72 16.29 3.68
CA ALA A 29 9.44 15.84 4.21
C ALA A 29 8.44 15.88 3.06
N ARG A 30 7.95 14.71 2.65
CA ARG A 30 6.91 14.61 1.64
C ARG A 30 5.68 15.32 2.24
N ALA A 31 5.25 16.42 1.63
CA ALA A 31 4.05 17.11 2.08
C ALA A 31 2.89 16.10 2.11
N LEU A 32 2.33 15.86 3.29
CA LEU A 32 1.17 15.00 3.42
C LEU A 32 -0.03 15.70 2.77
N PRO A 33 -0.92 14.97 2.08
CA PRO A 33 -2.18 15.55 1.63
C PRO A 33 -2.93 16.07 2.86
N SER A 34 -3.21 17.38 2.88
CA SER A 34 -4.02 18.02 3.92
C SER A 34 -5.45 18.15 3.43
N ILE A 35 -6.41 17.79 4.27
CA ILE A 35 -7.84 17.99 3.99
C ILE A 35 -8.16 19.46 4.26
N ALA A 36 -8.78 20.14 3.29
CA ALA A 36 -9.21 21.52 3.47
C ALA A 36 -10.19 21.62 4.68
N PRO A 37 -10.11 22.68 5.51
CA PRO A 37 -10.96 22.83 6.70
C PRO A 37 -12.47 22.69 6.40
N ASP A 38 -12.91 23.19 5.25
CA ASP A 38 -14.31 23.13 4.83
C ASP A 38 -14.74 21.69 4.47
N ALA A 39 -13.88 20.94 3.79
CA ALA A 39 -14.12 19.52 3.48
C ALA A 39 -14.17 18.65 4.75
N LEU A 40 -13.39 19.00 5.77
CA LEU A 40 -13.47 18.35 7.08
C LEU A 40 -14.80 18.66 7.77
N ALA A 41 -15.27 19.91 7.71
CA ALA A 41 -16.54 20.32 8.31
C ALA A 41 -17.74 19.60 7.66
N GLU A 42 -17.73 19.44 6.33
CA GLU A 42 -18.75 18.67 5.60
C GLU A 42 -18.76 17.20 6.00
N LEU A 43 -17.59 16.56 6.07
CA LEU A 43 -17.46 15.16 6.49
C LEU A 43 -17.99 14.94 7.93
N LEU A 44 -17.70 15.89 8.82
CA LEU A 44 -18.19 15.85 10.21
C LEU A 44 -19.70 16.06 10.29
N ALA A 45 -20.26 16.94 9.46
CA ALA A 45 -21.71 17.15 9.39
C ALA A 45 -22.44 15.90 8.87
N GLU A 46 -21.88 15.21 7.87
CA GLU A 46 -22.40 13.95 7.36
C GLU A 46 -22.33 12.82 8.40
N ALA A 47 -21.21 12.72 9.12
CA ALA A 47 -21.06 11.79 10.23
C ALA A 47 -22.05 12.08 11.38
N ALA A 48 -22.30 13.37 11.67
CA ALA A 48 -23.24 13.83 12.69
C ALA A 48 -24.72 13.65 12.26
N ALA A 49 -25.00 13.59 10.95
CA ALA A 49 -26.34 13.34 10.42
C ALA A 49 -26.87 11.93 10.74
N GLY A 50 -26.05 11.08 11.38
CA GLY A 50 -26.50 9.85 12.02
C GLY A 50 -27.06 8.83 11.04
N ARG A 51 -26.79 8.99 9.74
CA ARG A 51 -27.09 7.96 8.75
C ARG A 51 -26.15 6.81 9.09
N PRO A 52 -26.65 5.67 9.63
CA PRO A 52 -25.76 4.56 9.87
C PRO A 52 -25.17 4.20 8.50
N PRO A 53 -23.83 4.08 8.37
CA PRO A 53 -23.30 3.48 7.16
C PRO A 53 -24.06 2.17 7.01
N GLY A 54 -24.67 1.97 5.84
CA GLY A 54 -25.33 0.70 5.54
C GLY A 54 -24.35 -0.41 5.92
N ARG A 55 -24.81 -1.46 6.61
CA ARG A 55 -23.93 -2.58 6.96
C ARG A 55 -23.39 -3.18 5.67
N GLN A 56 -22.21 -2.76 5.26
CA GLN A 56 -21.50 -3.33 4.14
C GLN A 56 -21.00 -4.71 4.57
N SER A 57 -21.29 -5.73 3.78
CA SER A 57 -20.73 -7.05 4.05
C SER A 57 -19.25 -7.05 3.68
N VAL A 58 -18.47 -7.95 4.30
CA VAL A 58 -17.07 -8.17 3.92
C VAL A 58 -16.94 -8.58 2.45
N ALA A 59 -17.97 -9.24 1.90
CA ALA A 59 -17.98 -9.64 0.49
C ALA A 59 -18.15 -8.43 -0.44
N ASP A 60 -19.02 -7.48 -0.08
CA ASP A 60 -19.25 -6.28 -0.88
C ASP A 60 -18.01 -5.38 -0.87
N ALA A 61 -17.41 -5.17 0.31
CA ALA A 61 -16.16 -4.41 0.43
C ALA A 61 -15.03 -5.01 -0.42
N ARG A 62 -14.89 -6.34 -0.42
CA ARG A 62 -13.90 -7.03 -1.26
C ARG A 62 -14.18 -6.89 -2.74
N MET A 63 -15.45 -6.85 -3.15
CA MET A 63 -15.82 -6.68 -4.55
C MET A 63 -15.52 -5.27 -5.05
N GLU A 64 -15.77 -4.25 -4.23
CA GLU A 64 -15.38 -2.86 -4.48
C GLU A 64 -13.87 -2.73 -4.65
N ASP A 65 -13.10 -3.25 -3.69
CA ASP A 65 -11.62 -3.25 -3.76
C ASP A 65 -11.11 -4.00 -5.00
N TYR A 66 -11.75 -5.12 -5.34
CA TYR A 66 -11.41 -5.91 -6.53
C TYR A 66 -11.64 -5.10 -7.80
N ALA A 67 -12.82 -4.51 -7.94
CA ALA A 67 -13.18 -3.74 -9.13
C ALA A 67 -12.29 -2.50 -9.30
N PHE A 68 -11.96 -1.82 -8.20
CA PHE A 68 -11.02 -0.70 -8.20
C PHE A 68 -9.65 -1.11 -8.78
N CYS A 69 -9.08 -2.21 -8.32
CA CYS A 69 -7.79 -2.70 -8.82
C CYS A 69 -7.86 -3.14 -10.29
N ARG A 70 -8.98 -3.71 -10.73
CA ARG A 70 -9.18 -4.09 -12.13
C ARG A 70 -9.32 -2.86 -13.04
N ASP A 71 -9.98 -1.81 -12.58
CA ASP A 71 -10.14 -0.55 -13.31
C ASP A 71 -8.81 0.21 -13.45
N THR A 72 -7.90 0.08 -12.47
CA THR A 72 -6.52 0.62 -12.57
C THR A 72 -5.60 -0.20 -13.47
N GLY A 73 -6.09 -1.31 -14.03
CA GLY A 73 -5.39 -2.14 -15.00
C GLY A 73 -4.56 -3.27 -14.38
N GLU A 74 -4.72 -3.58 -13.10
CA GLU A 74 -4.06 -4.73 -12.48
C GLU A 74 -4.60 -6.05 -13.05
N SER A 75 -3.74 -7.07 -13.12
CA SER A 75 -4.15 -8.42 -13.54
C SER A 75 -5.03 -9.08 -12.48
N VAL A 76 -5.76 -10.12 -12.88
CA VAL A 76 -6.66 -10.88 -11.99
C VAL A 76 -5.87 -11.48 -10.82
N GLU A 77 -4.66 -11.96 -11.07
CA GLU A 77 -3.80 -12.60 -10.06
C GLU A 77 -3.32 -11.60 -9.01
N ILE A 78 -2.87 -10.42 -9.44
CA ILE A 78 -2.41 -9.36 -8.55
C ILE A 78 -3.58 -8.84 -7.72
N THR A 79 -4.71 -8.62 -8.37
CA THR A 79 -5.92 -8.15 -7.71
C THR A 79 -6.41 -9.16 -6.67
N ALA A 80 -6.50 -10.45 -7.04
CA ALA A 80 -6.94 -11.51 -6.14
C ALA A 80 -6.06 -11.61 -4.89
N ALA A 81 -4.74 -11.49 -5.05
CA ALA A 81 -3.80 -11.46 -3.94
C ALA A 81 -4.03 -10.25 -3.03
N ARG A 82 -4.30 -9.06 -3.60
CA ARG A 82 -4.53 -7.82 -2.84
C ARG A 82 -5.81 -7.86 -2.02
N VAL A 83 -6.90 -8.40 -2.56
CA VAL A 83 -8.18 -8.52 -1.83
C VAL A 83 -8.27 -9.79 -0.96
N GLY A 84 -7.23 -10.64 -0.98
CA GLY A 84 -7.12 -11.82 -0.13
C GLY A 84 -8.03 -12.98 -0.56
N ILE A 85 -8.21 -13.19 -1.86
CA ILE A 85 -8.97 -14.32 -2.43
C ILE A 85 -8.09 -15.17 -3.34
N SER A 86 -8.51 -16.42 -3.60
CA SER A 86 -7.83 -17.26 -4.60
C SER A 86 -8.13 -16.79 -6.02
N VAL A 87 -7.21 -17.04 -6.95
CA VAL A 87 -7.40 -16.74 -8.38
C VAL A 87 -8.64 -17.47 -8.92
N ASP A 88 -8.90 -18.71 -8.50
CA ASP A 88 -10.09 -19.46 -8.88
C ASP A 88 -11.38 -18.76 -8.40
N THR A 89 -11.37 -18.24 -7.17
CA THR A 89 -12.49 -17.46 -6.62
C THR A 89 -12.70 -16.15 -7.41
N ALA A 90 -11.61 -15.47 -7.78
CA ALA A 90 -11.67 -14.27 -8.58
C ALA A 90 -12.33 -14.56 -9.94
N LEU A 91 -11.88 -15.59 -10.67
CA LEU A 91 -12.40 -15.96 -11.98
C LEU A 91 -13.86 -16.44 -11.94
N LYS A 92 -14.27 -17.15 -10.88
CA LYS A 92 -15.62 -17.74 -10.79
C LYS A 92 -16.68 -16.79 -10.22
N ARG A 93 -16.28 -15.82 -9.40
CA ARG A 93 -17.23 -14.98 -8.64
C ARG A 93 -17.07 -13.49 -8.89
N TYR A 94 -15.84 -13.00 -9.04
CA TYR A 94 -15.56 -11.57 -9.13
C TYR A 94 -15.50 -11.09 -10.58
N GLU A 95 -14.71 -11.75 -11.45
CA GLU A 95 -14.65 -11.40 -12.88
C GLU A 95 -16.01 -11.45 -13.61
N PRO A 96 -16.92 -12.40 -13.35
CA PRO A 96 -18.25 -12.40 -13.99
C PRO A 96 -19.13 -11.23 -13.54
N THR A 97 -18.89 -10.70 -12.35
CA THR A 97 -19.66 -9.61 -11.74
C THR A 97 -19.01 -8.25 -12.01
N TYR A 98 -17.72 -8.23 -12.33
CA TYR A 98 -16.96 -7.04 -12.65
C TYR A 98 -17.38 -6.48 -14.02
N GLN A 99 -17.83 -5.23 -14.03
CA GLN A 99 -18.11 -4.46 -15.24
C GLN A 99 -17.22 -3.21 -15.21
N LYS A 100 -16.30 -3.12 -16.18
CA LYS A 100 -15.34 -2.02 -16.27
C LYS A 100 -16.06 -0.67 -16.37
N GLY A 101 -15.73 0.25 -15.46
CA GLY A 101 -16.26 1.62 -15.48
C GLY A 101 -17.72 1.78 -15.07
N THR A 102 -18.24 0.90 -14.19
CA THR A 102 -19.65 0.92 -13.75
C THR A 102 -19.83 1.52 -12.34
N TRP A 103 -18.80 2.22 -11.84
CA TRP A 103 -18.82 2.91 -10.55
C TRP A 103 -19.09 4.39 -10.69
#